data_AF-A0A956TGN6-F1
#
_entry.id   AF-A0A956TGN6-F1
#
_cell.length_a   1.000
_cell.length_b   1.000
_cell.length_c   1.000
_cell.angle_alpha   90.00
_cell.angle_beta   90.00
_cell.angle_gamma   90.00
#
_symmetry.space_group_name_H-M   'P 1'
#
loop_
_entity.id
_entity.type
_entity.pdbx_description
1 polymer ?
#
loop_
_entity_poly.entity_id
_entity_poly.type
_entity_poly.pdbx_seq_one_letter_code
_entity_poly.pdbx_strand_id
1 'polypeptide(L)' 'ERVLGMGIVGPGAGELIAEGALAVEMAAVAEDLALTIHAHPTLSETVMESAEVFFGTSTHVARPKSKR' A
#
# COMPACT_ATOMS: atom_id res chain seq x y z
N GLU A 1 6.10 11.54 -1.61
CA GLU A 1 6.22 10.13 -2.03
C GLU A 1 6.80 9.25 -0.94
N ARG A 2 7.74 9.72 -0.09
CA ARG A 2 8.20 8.94 1.07
C ARG A 2 7.04 8.50 1.98
N VAL A 3 7.08 7.25 2.41
CA VAL A 3 6.16 6.67 3.41
C VAL A 3 6.50 7.21 4.78
N LEU A 4 5.52 7.85 5.44
CA LEU A 4 5.67 8.42 6.79
C LEU A 4 5.04 7.55 7.88
N GLY A 5 4.18 6.63 7.49
CA GLY A 5 3.45 5.74 8.39
C GLY A 5 2.45 4.87 7.62
N MET A 6 1.98 3.83 8.28
CA MET A 6 0.98 2.89 7.75
C MET A 6 -0.04 2.57 8.84
N GLY A 7 -1.30 2.40 8.45
CA GLY A 7 -2.38 1.99 9.34
C GLY A 7 -3.16 0.84 8.72
N ILE A 8 -3.45 -0.20 9.50
CA ILE A 8 -4.15 -1.40 9.05
C ILE A 8 -5.18 -1.79 10.10
N VAL A 9 -6.39 -2.14 9.63
CA VAL A 9 -7.48 -2.69 10.46
C VAL A 9 -8.03 -3.91 9.74
N GLY A 10 -8.15 -5.02 10.48
CA GLY A 10 -8.70 -6.26 9.96
C GLY A 10 -7.95 -7.49 10.49
N PRO A 11 -8.35 -8.69 10.05
CA PRO A 11 -7.60 -9.92 10.33
C PRO A 11 -6.17 -9.81 9.79
N GLY A 12 -5.18 -10.31 10.53
CA GLY A 12 -3.79 -10.30 10.07
C GLY A 12 -3.09 -8.93 10.13
N ALA A 13 -3.72 -7.90 10.73
CA ALA A 13 -3.15 -6.55 10.77
C ALA A 13 -1.79 -6.48 11.49
N GLY A 14 -1.59 -7.31 12.53
CA GLY A 14 -0.34 -7.36 13.27
C GLY A 14 0.82 -7.93 12.44
N GLU A 15 0.53 -8.82 11.51
CA GLU A 15 1.51 -9.41 10.60
C GLU A 15 1.82 -8.46 9.43
N LEU A 16 0.80 -7.80 8.88
CA LEU A 16 0.94 -6.90 7.74
C LEU A 16 1.64 -5.58 8.10
N ILE A 17 1.42 -5.06 9.32
CA ILE A 17 2.03 -3.77 9.73
C ILE A 17 3.56 -3.83 9.77
N ALA A 18 4.15 -5.03 9.85
CA ALA A 18 5.59 -5.22 9.82
C ALA A 18 6.23 -4.71 8.52
N GLU A 19 5.55 -4.88 7.38
CA GLU A 19 6.02 -4.34 6.10
C GLU A 19 6.01 -2.81 6.09
N GLY A 20 4.95 -2.20 6.61
CA GLY A 20 4.85 -0.75 6.76
C GLY A 20 5.91 -0.16 7.69
N ALA A 21 6.20 -0.84 8.81
CA ALA A 21 7.28 -0.45 9.71
C ALA A 21 8.64 -0.50 9.00
N LEU A 22 8.92 -1.57 8.26
CA LEU A 22 10.14 -1.69 7.46
C LEU A 22 10.25 -0.60 6.39
N ALA A 23 9.15 -0.29 5.69
CA ALA A 23 9.10 0.75 4.68
C ALA A 23 9.45 2.14 5.25
N VAL A 24 8.96 2.47 6.44
CA VAL A 24 9.28 3.73 7.12
C VAL A 24 10.76 3.81 7.51
N GLU A 25 11.31 2.75 8.09
CA GLU A 25 12.72 2.65 8.49
C GLU A 25 13.67 2.74 7.29
N MET A 26 13.33 2.09 6.18
CA MET A 26 14.09 2.14 4.93
C MET A 26 13.96 3.47 4.19
N ALA A 27 13.14 4.41 4.69
CA ALA A 27 12.77 5.63 4.00
C ALA A 27 12.21 5.37 2.58
N ALA A 28 11.49 4.27 2.42
CA ALA A 28 10.90 3.86 1.14
C ALA A 28 9.93 4.92 0.63
N VAL A 29 9.84 5.03 -0.69
CA VAL A 29 8.82 5.82 -1.37
C VAL A 29 7.62 4.96 -1.72
N ALA A 30 6.45 5.57 -1.93
CA ALA A 30 5.23 4.86 -2.30
C ALA A 30 5.42 4.03 -3.59
N GLU A 31 6.29 4.48 -4.50
CA GLU A 31 6.62 3.71 -5.71
C GLU A 31 7.29 2.37 -5.39
N ASP A 32 8.13 2.31 -4.36
CA ASP A 32 8.76 1.05 -3.93
C ASP A 32 7.70 0.02 -3.51
N LEU A 33 6.65 0.46 -2.81
CA LEU A 33 5.53 -0.40 -2.40
C LEU A 33 4.66 -0.82 -3.60
N ALA A 34 4.40 0.11 -4.53
CA ALA A 34 3.58 -0.17 -5.71
C ALA A 34 4.27 -1.13 -6.70
N LEU A 35 5.60 -1.04 -6.84
CA LEU A 35 6.36 -1.90 -7.74
C LEU A 35 6.79 -3.23 -7.11
N THR A 36 6.65 -3.37 -5.78
CA THR A 36 6.89 -4.64 -5.10
C THR A 36 5.74 -5.61 -5.38
N ILE A 37 6.05 -6.74 -6.02
CA ILE A 37 5.04 -7.75 -6.36
C ILE A 37 4.64 -8.53 -5.11
N HIS A 38 3.39 -8.36 -4.71
CA HIS A 38 2.80 -9.10 -3.60
C HIS A 38 2.13 -10.38 -4.09
N ALA A 39 2.09 -11.40 -3.23
CA ALA A 39 1.48 -12.67 -3.57
C ALA A 39 -0.05 -12.54 -3.70
N HIS A 40 -0.62 -13.19 -4.71
CA HIS A 40 -2.07 -13.26 -4.92
C HIS A 40 -2.58 -14.71 -4.73
N PRO A 41 -3.74 -14.94 -4.08
CA PRO A 41 -4.57 -13.99 -3.34
C PRO A 41 -4.15 -13.89 -1.85
N THR A 42 -3.79 -12.70 -1.38
CA THR A 42 -3.38 -12.51 0.03
C THR A 42 -3.84 -11.16 0.58
N LEU A 43 -3.79 -10.98 1.91
CA LEU A 43 -4.05 -9.66 2.49
C LEU A 43 -2.88 -8.69 2.28
N SER A 44 -1.66 -9.17 2.02
CA SER A 44 -0.51 -8.29 1.82
C SER A 44 -0.57 -7.55 0.49
N GLU A 45 -1.24 -8.09 -0.53
CA GLU A 45 -1.43 -7.39 -1.80
C GLU A 45 -2.16 -6.04 -1.63
N THR A 46 -2.91 -5.86 -0.54
CA THR A 46 -3.55 -4.59 -0.20
C THR A 46 -2.54 -3.45 0.07
N VAL A 47 -1.31 -3.77 0.48
CA VAL A 47 -0.24 -2.78 0.67
C VAL A 47 0.20 -2.20 -0.67
N MET A 48 0.51 -3.06 -1.64
CA MET A 48 0.79 -2.65 -3.03
C MET A 48 -0.37 -1.87 -3.63
N GLU A 49 -1.60 -2.38 -3.52
CA GLU A 49 -2.78 -1.69 -4.05
C GLU A 49 -2.96 -0.31 -3.43
N SER A 50 -2.73 -0.16 -2.12
CA SER A 50 -2.83 1.14 -1.45
C SER A 50 -1.85 2.17 -2.02
N ALA A 51 -0.65 1.72 -2.42
CA ALA A 51 0.34 2.56 -3.07
C ALA A 51 -0.05 2.86 -4.52
N GLU A 52 -0.57 1.90 -5.28
CA GLU A 52 -1.12 2.13 -6.62
C GLU A 52 -2.31 3.11 -6.63
N VAL A 53 -3.14 3.09 -5.57
CA VAL A 53 -4.24 4.06 -5.38
C VAL A 53 -3.70 5.48 -5.27
N PHE A 54 -2.57 5.68 -4.59
CA PHE A 54 -1.90 6.99 -4.48
C PHE A 54 -1.50 7.53 -5.86
N PHE A 55 -0.97 6.66 -6.74
CA PHE A 55 -0.61 7.02 -8.11
C PHE A 55 -1.80 7.03 -9.09
N GLY A 56 -2.94 6.47 -8.69
CA GLY A 56 -4.13 6.34 -9.52
C GLY A 56 -3.99 5.29 -10.63
N THR A 57 -3.11 4.31 -10.45
CA THR A 57 -2.86 3.19 -11.37
C THR A 57 -3.57 1.91 -10.94
N SER A 58 -4.11 1.85 -9.72
CA SER A 58 -4.80 0.65 -9.21
C SER A 58 -5.99 0.28 -10.09
N THR A 59 -6.06 -0.98 -10.47
CA THR A 59 -7.15 -1.55 -11.28
C THR A 59 -8.26 -2.16 -10.41
N HIS A 60 -7.95 -2.51 -9.16
CA HIS A 60 -8.90 -3.14 -8.22
C HIS A 60 -9.78 -2.13 -7.47
N VAL A 61 -9.38 -0.86 -7.42
CA VAL A 61 -10.14 0.20 -6.73
C VAL A 61 -10.59 1.28 -7.71
N ALA A 62 -11.89 1.57 -7.73
CA ALA A 62 -12.43 2.67 -8.54
C ALA A 62 -12.03 4.03 -7.94
N ARG A 63 -11.33 4.86 -8.72
CA ARG A 63 -11.03 6.23 -8.30
C ARG A 63 -12.28 7.12 -8.43
N PRO A 64 -12.76 7.78 -7.36
CA PRO A 64 -13.81 8.77 -7.50
C PRO A 64 -13.29 9.96 -8.34
N LYS A 65 -14.05 10.37 -9.37
CA LYS A 65 -13.73 11.57 -10.15
C LYS A 65 -13.74 12.78 -9.21
N SER A 66 -12.57 13.39 -8.98
CA SER A 66 -12.48 14.68 -8.29
C SER A 66 -13.32 15.70 -9.05
N LYS A 67 -14.36 16.26 -8.40
CA LYS A 67 -15.02 17.48 -8.88
C LYS A 67 -14.04 18.61 -8.61
N ARG A 68 -13.46 19.15 -9.69
CA ARG A 68 -12.81 20.47 -9.65
C ARG A 68 -13.77 21.52 -9.13
#